data_AF-A0A800MWP8-F1
#
_entry.id   AF-A0A800MWP8-F1
#
_cell.length_a   1.000
_cell.length_b   1.000
_cell.length_c   1.000
_cell.angle_alpha   90.00
_cell.angle_beta   90.00
_cell.angle_gamma   90.00
#
_symmetry.space_group_name_H-M   'P 1'
#
loop_
_entity.id
_entity.type
_entity.pdbx_description
1 polymer ?
#
loop_
_entity_poly.entity_id
_entity_poly.type
_entity_poly.pdbx_seq_one_letter_code
_entity_poly.pdbx_strand_id
1 'polypeptide(L)' 'MSAPQDTFRFSLRLKEGNELIGYAELNGILWPHRTGWVTIAIADESKWGKGYGKEAMQCLIHYAFRELNL' A
#
# COMPACT_ATOMS: atom_id res chain seq x y z
N MET A 1 15.99 8.25 -19.66
CA MET A 1 14.72 8.79 -19.14
C MET A 1 14.39 8.01 -17.87
N SER A 2 14.51 8.62 -16.69
CA SER A 2 13.98 8.01 -15.47
C SER A 2 12.46 8.04 -15.58
N ALA A 3 11.79 6.89 -15.40
CA ALA A 3 10.35 6.89 -15.22
C ALA A 3 10.00 7.87 -14.08
N PRO A 4 8.91 8.66 -14.17
CA PRO A 4 8.40 9.35 -13.00
C PRO A 4 8.19 8.29 -11.90
N GLN A 5 8.51 8.63 -10.65
CA GLN A 5 8.22 7.76 -9.51
C GLN A 5 6.71 7.75 -9.26
N ASP A 6 5.95 7.11 -10.15
CA ASP A 6 4.49 6.89 -10.06
C ASP A 6 4.17 5.74 -9.08
N THR A 7 4.94 5.68 -8.00
CA THR A 7 4.91 4.63 -6.99
C THR A 7 4.96 5.26 -5.60
N PHE A 8 3.92 5.01 -4.81
CA PHE A 8 3.89 5.29 -3.38
C PHE A 8 3.99 3.97 -2.63
N ARG A 9 5.10 3.75 -1.92
CA ARG A 9 5.34 2.52 -1.13
C ARG A 9 5.38 2.85 0.36
N PHE A 10 4.67 2.04 1.14
CA PHE A 10 4.55 2.16 2.58
C PHE A 10 4.94 0.86 3.27
N SER A 11 5.69 0.96 4.37
CA SER A 11 5.97 -0.19 5.23
C SER A 11 4.77 -0.49 6.14
N LEU A 12 4.39 -1.76 6.25
CA LEU A 12 3.37 -2.21 7.21
C LEU A 12 4.07 -2.62 8.50
N ARG A 13 3.79 -1.92 9.59
CA ARG A 13 4.37 -2.18 10.91
C ARG A 13 3.29 -2.40 11.95
N LEU A 14 3.51 -3.35 12.86
CA LEU A 14 2.65 -3.51 14.03
C LEU A 14 2.82 -2.31 14.96
N LYS A 15 1.70 -1.78 15.46
CA LYS A 15 1.71 -0.65 16.42
C LYS A 15 2.44 -1.03 17.71
N GLU A 16 2.24 -2.26 18.16
CA GLU A 16 2.99 -2.84 19.27
C GLU A 16 4.32 -3.38 18.76
N GLY A 17 5.42 -2.98 19.39
CA GLY A 17 6.77 -3.46 19.06
C GLY A 17 7.37 -2.96 17.73
N ASN A 18 6.62 -2.25 16.89
CA ASN A 18 7.08 -1.66 15.63
C ASN A 18 7.64 -2.68 14.61
N GLU A 19 7.22 -3.94 14.74
CA GLU A 19 7.63 -5.05 13.90
C GLU A 19 7.23 -4.80 12.44
N LEU A 20 8.18 -4.88 11.51
CA LEU A 20 7.90 -4.82 10.07
C LEU A 20 7.33 -6.14 9.59
N ILE A 21 6.07 -6.13 9.13
CA ILE A 21 5.36 -7.33 8.69
C ILE A 21 5.17 -7.39 7.17
N GLY A 22 5.43 -6.30 6.46
CA GLY A 22 5.21 -6.25 5.01
C GLY A 22 5.27 -4.86 4.42
N TYR A 23 4.70 -4.70 3.24
CA TYR A 23 4.54 -3.42 2.56
C TYR A 23 3.23 -3.35 1.77
N ALA A 24 2.78 -2.12 1.54
CA ALA A 24 1.70 -1.79 0.64
C ALA A 24 2.19 -0.75 -0.36
N GLU A 25 1.69 -0.81 -1.59
CA GLU A 25 2.15 0.06 -2.67
C GLU A 25 1.01 0.41 -3.60
N LEU A 26 0.98 1.68 -4.01
CA LEU A 26 0.21 2.17 -5.15
C LEU A 26 1.20 2.46 -6.27
N ASN A 27 1.10 1.79 -7.41
CA ASN A 27 2.05 1.93 -8.50
C ASN A 27 1.39 1.93 -9.89
N GLY A 28 2.20 2.22 -10.91
CA GLY A 28 1.75 2.22 -12.31
C GLY A 28 0.60 3.20 -12.54
N ILE A 29 0.65 4.36 -11.88
CA ILE A 29 -0.43 5.34 -11.90
C ILE A 29 -0.52 5.99 -13.28
N LEU A 30 -1.67 5.83 -13.92
CA LEU A 30 -2.07 6.55 -15.11
C LEU A 30 -2.88 7.79 -14.69
N TRP A 31 -2.18 8.87 -14.34
CA TRP A 31 -2.80 10.11 -13.83
C TRP A 31 -3.94 10.66 -14.69
N PRO A 32 -3.87 10.67 -16.05
CA PRO A 32 -4.99 11.14 -16.87
C PRO A 32 -6.27 10.30 -16.73
N HIS A 33 -6.13 9.04 -16.32
CA HIS A 33 -7.24 8.10 -16.13
C HIS A 33 -7.57 7.88 -14.66
N ARG A 34 -6.77 8.44 -13.74
CA ARG A 34 -6.91 8.27 -12.29
C ARG A 34 -6.96 6.80 -11.86
N THR A 35 -6.15 5.98 -12.51
CA THR A 35 -6.10 4.54 -12.28
C THR A 35 -4.68 4.15 -11.89
N GLY A 36 -4.55 3.21 -10.96
CA GLY A 36 -3.28 2.62 -10.58
C GLY A 36 -3.47 1.21 -10.04
N TRP A 37 -2.37 0.57 -9.69
CA TRP A 37 -2.34 -0.78 -9.16
C TRP A 37 -2.03 -0.77 -7.67
N VAL A 38 -2.76 -1.58 -6.91
CA VAL A 38 -2.45 -1.84 -5.50
C VAL A 38 -1.68 -3.15 -5.38
N THR A 39 -0.57 -3.10 -4.66
CA THR A 39 0.18 -4.29 -4.24
C THR A 39 0.25 -4.32 -2.73
N ILE A 40 -0.05 -5.46 -2.11
CA ILE A 40 0.15 -5.70 -0.68
C ILE A 40 0.90 -7.02 -0.53
N ALA A 41 1.99 -7.00 0.23
CA ALA A 41 2.75 -8.20 0.55
C ALA A 41 2.97 -8.30 2.05
N ILE A 42 2.59 -9.45 2.62
CA ILE A 42 2.86 -9.84 4.02
C ILE A 42 3.55 -11.20 3.93
N ALA A 43 4.85 -11.23 4.20
CA ALA A 43 5.68 -12.40 3.93
C ALA A 43 5.50 -13.51 4.97
N ASP A 44 5.31 -13.14 6.24
CA ASP A 44 5.14 -14.10 7.32
C ASP A 44 3.70 -14.62 7.37
N GLU A 45 3.51 -15.89 7.03
CA GLU A 45 2.23 -16.60 7.07
C GLU A 45 1.60 -16.60 8.47
N SER A 46 2.41 -16.51 9.53
CA SER A 46 1.91 -16.39 10.91
C SER A 46 1.10 -15.11 11.15
N LYS A 47 1.23 -14.12 10.26
CA LYS A 47 0.51 -12.85 10.30
C LYS A 47 -0.78 -12.89 9.44
N TRP A 48 -1.01 -13.96 8.68
CA TRP A 48 -2.20 -14.09 7.84
C TRP A 48 -3.44 -14.41 8.67
N GLY A 49 -4.63 -14.13 8.11
CA GLY A 49 -5.90 -14.32 8.82
C GLY A 49 -6.18 -13.34 9.97
N LYS A 50 -5.22 -12.46 10.31
CA LYS A 50 -5.34 -11.48 11.41
C LYS A 50 -5.93 -10.13 11.01
N GLY A 51 -6.27 -9.95 9.73
CA GLY A 51 -6.88 -8.72 9.22
C GLY A 51 -5.89 -7.62 8.77
N TYR A 52 -4.58 -7.81 8.90
CA TYR A 52 -3.58 -6.79 8.53
C TYR A 52 -3.67 -6.36 7.06
N GLY A 53 -3.92 -7.30 6.13
CA GLY A 53 -4.11 -6.96 4.72
C GLY A 53 -5.35 -6.09 4.46
N LYS A 54 -6.42 -6.30 5.24
CA LYS A 54 -7.64 -5.48 5.17
C LYS A 54 -7.36 -4.05 5.66
N GLU A 55 -6.70 -3.91 6.82
CA GLU A 55 -6.34 -2.58 7.36
C GLU A 55 -5.40 -1.84 6.40
N ALA A 56 -4.38 -2.52 5.87
CA ALA A 56 -3.46 -1.96 4.89
C ALA A 56 -4.19 -1.48 3.62
N MET A 57 -5.13 -2.27 3.09
CA MET A 57 -5.94 -1.89 1.93
C MET A 57 -6.80 -0.66 2.23
N GLN A 58 -7.47 -0.62 3.39
CA GLN A 58 -8.31 0.52 3.78
C GLN A 58 -7.49 1.82 3.89
N CYS A 59 -6.30 1.75 4.51
CA CYS A 59 -5.40 2.89 4.59
C CYS A 59 -4.92 3.35 3.21
N LEU A 60 -4.50 2.41 2.36
CA LEU A 60 -3.97 2.76 1.04
C LEU A 60 -5.06 3.35 0.12
N ILE A 61 -6.27 2.78 0.13
CA ILE A 61 -7.41 3.31 -0.63
C ILE A 61 -7.81 4.69 -0.11
N HIS A 62 -7.83 4.89 1.21
CA HIS A 62 -8.12 6.21 1.79
C HIS A 62 -7.11 7.25 1.29
N TYR A 63 -5.82 6.93 1.34
CA TYR A 63 -4.76 7.81 0.82
C TYR A 63 -4.92 8.09 -0.68
N ALA A 64 -5.17 7.06 -1.50
CA ALA A 64 -5.34 7.22 -2.95
C ALA A 64 -6.49 8.19 -3.30
N PHE A 65 -7.66 8.01 -2.69
CA PHE A 65 -8.82 8.84 -3.00
C PHE A 65 -8.76 10.23 -2.36
N ARG A 66 -8.25 10.34 -1.12
CA ARG A 66 -8.36 11.59 -0.34
C ARG A 66 -7.18 12.53 -0.54
N GLU A 67 -5.98 11.99 -0.71
CA GLU A 67 -4.76 12.79 -0.82
C GLU A 67 -4.32 12.93 -2.27
N LEU A 68 -4.44 11.85 -3.07
CA LEU A 68 -3.96 11.86 -4.45
C LEU A 68 -5.04 12.20 -5.49
N ASN A 69 -6.33 12.18 -5.09
CA ASN A 69 -7.46 12.37 -6.00
C ASN A 69 -7.36 11.45 -7.24
N LEU A 70 -6.88 10.23 -7.01
CA LEU A 70 -7.02 9.11 -7.94
C LEU A 70 -8.42 8.55 -7.75
#